data_AF-A0A429EPX8-F1
#
_entry.id   AF-A0A429EPX8-F1
#
_cell.length_a   1.000
_cell.length_b   1.000
_cell.length_c   1.000
_cell.angle_alpha   90.00
_cell.angle_beta   90.00
_cell.angle_gamma   90.00
#
_symmetry.space_group_name_H-M   'P 1'
#
loop_
_entity.id
_entity.type
_entity.pdbx_description
1 polymer ?
#
loop_
_entity_poly.entity_id
_entity_poly.type
_entity_poly.pdbx_seq_one_letter_code
_entity_poly.pdbx_strand_id
1 'polypeptide(L)'
;MTGRLSDHPLIKALLGFRLPAEDYVVHGSGPLLARGLRPVDELDIVARGAAWRAAARLGRPIRGAVSGAPMYELGGGRVHVSRHWFLPPADTDAGVDALIADADLFEGIRFARLDEVRAYKRHLGRAKDHADLRLLARRSPRPGPGPGAPAPGGAAPPVLGPLPEGEEVMTHVVAGCH
;
A
#
# COMPACT_ATOMS: atom_id res chain seq x y z
N MET A 1 7.13 22.77 13.79
CA MET A 1 5.94 22.40 14.58
C MET A 1 6.22 21.04 15.19
N THR A 2 6.28 20.96 16.51
CA THR A 2 6.63 19.77 17.29
C THR A 2 5.34 19.29 17.97
N GLY A 3 4.51 18.56 17.23
CA GLY A 3 3.26 17.98 17.71
C GLY A 3 3.08 16.59 17.10
N ARG A 4 2.35 15.70 17.79
CA ARG A 4 2.07 14.36 17.26
C ARG A 4 1.26 14.47 15.97
N LEU A 5 1.51 13.58 15.03
CA LEU A 5 0.76 13.54 13.78
C LEU A 5 -0.73 13.26 14.07
N SER A 6 -1.01 12.40 15.04
CA SER A 6 -2.34 12.10 15.56
C SER A 6 -3.08 13.31 16.12
N ASP A 7 -2.39 14.41 16.42
CA ASP A 7 -3.04 15.64 16.91
C ASP A 7 -3.59 16.50 15.77
N HIS A 8 -3.16 16.28 14.53
CA HIS A 8 -3.62 17.02 13.36
C HIS A 8 -5.10 16.73 13.06
N PRO A 9 -5.97 17.75 12.81
CA PRO A 9 -7.40 17.55 12.60
C PRO A 9 -7.77 16.55 11.49
N LEU A 10 -7.03 16.56 10.37
CA LEU A 10 -7.26 15.59 9.28
C LEU A 10 -6.92 14.15 9.69
N ILE A 11 -5.87 13.98 10.48
CA ILE A 11 -5.44 12.66 10.95
C ILE A 11 -6.44 12.14 12.00
N LYS A 12 -6.90 13.00 12.91
CA LYS A 12 -8.00 12.68 13.84
C LYS A 12 -9.26 12.24 13.09
N ALA A 13 -9.63 12.96 12.03
CA ALA A 13 -10.78 12.60 11.19
C ALA A 13 -10.58 11.22 10.53
N LEU A 14 -9.40 10.98 9.92
CA LEU A 14 -9.06 9.68 9.32
C LEU A 14 -9.17 8.53 10.32
N LEU A 15 -8.55 8.67 11.49
CA LEU A 15 -8.60 7.66 12.55
C LEU A 15 -10.03 7.42 13.06
N GLY A 16 -10.86 8.46 13.08
CA GLY A 16 -12.28 8.39 13.43
C GLY A 16 -13.10 7.49 12.50
N PHE A 17 -12.72 7.34 11.23
CA PHE A 17 -13.39 6.43 10.28
C PHE A 17 -13.11 4.95 10.55
N ARG A 18 -12.10 4.64 11.37
CA ARG A 18 -11.71 3.27 11.73
C ARG A 18 -11.51 2.36 10.52
N LEU A 19 -10.90 2.90 9.46
CA LEU A 19 -10.49 2.12 8.30
C LEU A 19 -9.40 1.12 8.72
N PRO A 20 -9.43 -0.14 8.28
CA PRO A 20 -8.38 -1.11 8.57
C PRO A 20 -7.03 -0.64 8.01
N ALA A 21 -6.05 -0.39 8.88
CA ALA A 21 -4.76 0.20 8.52
C ALA A 21 -3.96 -0.62 7.50
N GLU A 22 -4.20 -1.94 7.43
CA GLU A 22 -3.57 -2.89 6.49
C GLU A 22 -4.10 -2.79 5.05
N ASP A 23 -5.22 -2.08 4.86
CA ASP A 23 -5.96 -2.03 3.60
C ASP A 23 -5.97 -0.63 2.98
N TYR A 24 -5.20 0.31 3.53
CA TYR A 24 -5.06 1.63 2.93
C TYR A 24 -3.68 2.24 3.11
N VAL A 25 -3.39 3.22 2.27
CA VAL A 25 -2.20 4.07 2.35
C VAL A 25 -2.59 5.52 2.03
N VAL A 26 -2.07 6.46 2.81
CA VAL A 26 -2.21 7.89 2.55
C VAL A 26 -1.21 8.29 1.46
N HIS A 27 -1.72 8.85 0.38
CA HIS A 27 -0.96 9.29 -0.79
C HIS A 27 -1.05 10.82 -0.97
N GLY A 28 -0.59 11.31 -2.12
CA GLY A 28 -0.74 12.70 -2.55
C GLY A 28 0.11 13.62 -1.69
N SER A 29 -0.52 14.60 -1.05
CA SER A 29 0.18 15.55 -0.19
C SER A 29 0.32 15.06 1.27
N GLY A 30 -0.45 14.06 1.68
CA GLY A 30 -0.42 13.53 3.07
C GLY A 30 0.96 13.06 3.55
N PRO A 31 1.77 12.37 2.73
CA PRO A 31 3.16 12.03 3.08
C PRO A 31 4.06 13.24 3.40
N LEU A 32 3.75 14.43 2.86
CA LEU A 32 4.46 15.67 3.17
C LEU A 32 4.07 16.19 4.57
N LEU A 33 2.79 16.10 4.92
CA LEU A 33 2.29 16.42 6.26
C LEU A 33 2.98 15.54 7.31
N ALA A 34 2.97 14.22 7.12
CA ALA A 34 3.54 13.26 8.06
C ALA A 34 5.02 13.50 8.37
N ARG A 35 5.77 14.10 7.41
CA ARG A 35 7.19 14.41 7.54
C ARG A 35 7.48 15.88 7.86
N GLY A 36 6.46 16.63 8.28
CA GLY A 36 6.54 18.03 8.69
C GLY A 36 6.98 18.98 7.59
N LEU A 37 6.75 18.65 6.32
CA LEU A 37 7.20 19.45 5.18
C LEU A 37 6.28 20.63 4.88
N ARG A 38 4.97 20.41 4.97
CA ARG A 38 3.94 21.46 4.81
C ARG A 38 2.62 21.02 5.41
N PRO A 39 1.75 21.96 5.82
CA PRO A 39 0.36 21.64 6.12
C PRO A 39 -0.40 21.20 4.86
N VAL A 40 -1.49 20.47 5.04
CA VAL A 40 -2.40 20.04 3.96
C VAL A 40 -3.84 20.19 4.42
N ASP A 41 -4.73 20.44 3.46
CA ASP A 41 -6.17 20.67 3.72
C ASP A 41 -7.02 19.44 3.40
N GLU A 42 -6.46 18.49 2.65
CA GLU A 42 -7.09 17.25 2.18
C GLU A 42 -6.12 16.07 2.30
N LEU A 43 -6.68 14.87 2.44
CA LEU A 43 -5.95 13.60 2.37
C LEU A 43 -6.44 12.78 1.18
N ASP A 44 -5.50 12.37 0.34
CA ASP A 44 -5.72 11.36 -0.68
C ASP A 44 -5.38 9.99 -0.09
N ILE A 45 -6.26 9.01 -0.28
CA ILE A 45 -6.08 7.63 0.20
C ILE A 45 -6.27 6.68 -0.97
N VAL A 46 -5.38 5.71 -1.06
CA VAL A 46 -5.56 4.51 -1.90
C VAL A 46 -5.95 3.38 -0.96
N ALA A 47 -7.07 2.73 -1.22
CA ALA A 47 -7.61 1.69 -0.36
C ALA A 47 -8.09 0.47 -1.16
N ARG A 48 -7.88 -0.70 -0.58
CA ARG A 48 -8.35 -1.99 -1.08
C ARG A 48 -9.21 -2.67 -0.02
N GLY A 49 -9.65 -3.90 -0.32
CA GLY A 49 -10.22 -4.80 0.70
C GLY A 49 -11.31 -4.19 1.58
N ALA A 50 -11.15 -4.34 2.89
CA ALA A 50 -12.09 -3.88 3.89
C ALA A 50 -12.10 -2.35 4.06
N ALA A 51 -10.97 -1.67 3.86
CA ALA A 51 -10.93 -0.20 3.90
C ALA A 51 -11.75 0.42 2.76
N TRP A 52 -11.64 -0.13 1.55
CA TRP A 52 -12.45 0.30 0.41
C TRP A 52 -13.95 0.10 0.66
N ARG A 53 -14.35 -1.07 1.17
CA ARG A 53 -15.76 -1.33 1.53
C ARG A 53 -16.26 -0.42 2.64
N ALA A 54 -15.42 -0.12 3.64
CA ALA A 54 -15.76 0.82 4.69
C ALA A 54 -15.96 2.25 4.14
N ALA A 55 -15.08 2.70 3.25
CA ALA A 55 -15.22 3.98 2.58
C ALA A 55 -16.52 4.07 1.76
N ALA A 56 -16.90 3.00 1.06
CA ALA A 56 -18.16 2.94 0.32
C ALA A 56 -19.41 3.08 1.21
N ARG A 57 -19.35 2.56 2.44
CA ARG A 57 -20.45 2.65 3.41
C ARG A 57 -20.51 4.01 4.13
N LEU A 58 -19.35 4.62 4.37
CA LEU A 58 -19.24 5.85 5.17
C LEU A 58 -19.26 7.13 4.31
N GLY A 59 -18.83 7.03 3.06
CA GLY A 59 -18.56 8.16 2.19
C GLY A 59 -19.64 8.41 1.14
N ARG A 60 -19.56 9.59 0.54
CA ARG A 60 -20.36 9.97 -0.62
C ARG A 60 -19.62 9.55 -1.91
N PRO A 61 -20.27 8.88 -2.86
CA PRO A 61 -19.64 8.55 -4.14
C PRO A 61 -19.35 9.81 -4.94
N ILE A 62 -18.14 9.89 -5.50
CA ILE A 62 -17.66 10.97 -6.37
C ILE A 62 -16.84 10.37 -7.52
N ARG A 63 -16.36 11.21 -8.45
CA ARG A 63 -15.43 10.83 -9.50
C ARG A 63 -14.12 11.61 -9.38
N GLY A 64 -12.99 10.95 -9.59
CA GLY A 64 -11.69 11.58 -9.58
C GLY A 64 -11.53 12.59 -10.72
N ALA A 65 -10.98 13.76 -10.42
CA ALA A 65 -10.83 14.84 -11.40
C ALA A 65 -9.85 14.52 -12.55
N VAL A 66 -8.91 13.60 -12.34
CA VAL A 66 -7.87 13.24 -13.32
C VAL A 66 -8.30 12.06 -14.17
N SER A 67 -8.68 10.94 -13.55
CA SER A 67 -8.99 9.69 -14.26
C SER A 67 -10.48 9.46 -14.51
N GLY A 68 -11.37 10.25 -13.89
CA GLY A 68 -12.82 10.00 -13.90
C GLY A 68 -13.25 8.74 -13.12
N ALA A 69 -12.31 8.08 -12.45
CA ALA A 69 -12.53 6.82 -11.75
C ALA A 69 -13.45 7.01 -10.51
N PRO A 70 -14.22 5.97 -10.14
CA PRO A 70 -15.03 6.01 -8.92
C PRO A 70 -14.18 6.21 -7.67
N MET A 71 -14.61 7.12 -6.81
CA MET A 71 -13.97 7.44 -5.54
C MET A 71 -15.05 7.68 -4.47
N TYR A 72 -14.63 7.69 -3.20
CA TYR A 72 -15.49 8.07 -2.08
C TYR A 72 -14.91 9.27 -1.34
N GLU A 73 -15.78 10.20 -0.99
CA GLU A 73 -15.45 11.36 -0.17
C GLU A 73 -15.97 11.17 1.25
N LEU A 74 -15.09 11.35 2.24
CA LEU A 74 -15.42 11.25 3.66
C LEU A 74 -15.13 12.59 4.37
N GLY A 75 -15.80 12.81 5.51
CA GLY A 75 -15.51 13.93 6.40
C GLY A 75 -15.78 15.32 5.81
N GLY A 76 -16.73 15.41 4.86
CA GLY A 76 -17.12 16.66 4.21
C GLY A 76 -16.08 17.19 3.22
N GLY A 77 -15.50 16.32 2.39
CA GLY A 77 -14.55 16.75 1.35
C GLY A 77 -13.08 16.71 1.74
N ARG A 78 -12.75 16.32 2.97
CA ARG A 78 -11.39 16.38 3.51
C ARG A 78 -10.58 15.10 3.30
N VAL A 79 -11.25 13.99 3.01
CA VAL A 79 -10.60 12.70 2.75
C VAL A 79 -11.20 12.09 1.49
N HIS A 80 -10.35 11.86 0.49
CA HIS A 80 -10.72 11.24 -0.78
C HIS A 80 -10.12 9.84 -0.85
N VAL A 81 -10.97 8.84 -1.02
CA VAL A 81 -10.57 7.43 -1.07
C VAL A 81 -10.77 6.93 -2.50
N SER A 82 -9.68 6.43 -3.08
CA SER A 82 -9.61 5.81 -4.39
C SER A 82 -9.28 4.32 -4.25
N ARG A 83 -9.76 3.51 -5.19
CA ARG A 83 -9.40 2.09 -5.23
C ARG A 83 -7.99 1.88 -5.79
N HIS A 84 -7.66 2.65 -6.82
CA HIS A 84 -6.40 2.64 -7.54
C HIS A 84 -5.85 4.05 -7.63
N TRP A 85 -4.55 4.12 -7.85
CA TRP A 85 -3.88 5.35 -8.23
C TRP A 85 -3.66 5.36 -9.74
N PHE A 86 -3.73 6.50 -10.42
CA PHE A 86 -3.72 6.49 -11.89
C PHE A 86 -2.34 6.31 -12.54
N LEU A 87 -1.27 6.12 -11.74
CA LEU A 87 0.07 5.86 -12.25
C LEU A 87 0.50 4.41 -12.00
N PRO A 88 1.16 3.78 -12.98
CA PRO A 88 1.77 2.48 -12.77
C PRO A 88 2.83 2.45 -11.66
N PRO A 89 2.93 1.35 -10.90
CA PRO A 89 2.08 0.15 -11.00
C PRO A 89 0.75 0.24 -10.25
N ALA A 90 0.52 1.33 -9.49
CA ALA A 90 -0.62 1.50 -8.59
C ALA A 90 -1.98 1.69 -9.30
N ASP A 91 -2.00 1.62 -10.63
CA ASP A 91 -3.19 1.52 -11.48
C ASP A 91 -3.77 0.09 -11.54
N THR A 92 -3.07 -0.87 -10.92
CA THR A 92 -3.48 -2.28 -10.81
C THR A 92 -3.69 -2.70 -9.36
N ASP A 93 -4.46 -3.77 -9.12
CA ASP A 93 -4.62 -4.33 -7.77
C ASP A 93 -3.27 -4.76 -7.17
N ALA A 94 -2.39 -5.39 -7.96
CA ALA A 94 -1.05 -5.80 -7.51
C ALA A 94 -0.15 -4.60 -7.14
N GLY A 95 -0.23 -3.50 -7.89
CA GLY A 95 0.51 -2.29 -7.53
C GLY A 95 -0.08 -1.55 -6.34
N VAL A 96 -1.39 -1.62 -6.10
CA VAL A 96 -1.99 -1.13 -4.86
C VAL A 96 -1.51 -1.95 -3.65
N ASP A 97 -1.44 -3.29 -3.79
CA ASP A 97 -0.88 -4.16 -2.77
C ASP A 97 0.57 -3.78 -2.44
N ALA A 98 1.41 -3.60 -3.47
CA ALA A 98 2.80 -3.15 -3.30
C ALA A 98 2.89 -1.75 -2.65
N LEU A 99 2.06 -0.80 -3.09
CA LEU A 99 2.04 0.57 -2.56
C LEU A 99 1.71 0.60 -1.06
N ILE A 100 0.81 -0.28 -0.60
CA ILE A 100 0.44 -0.40 0.82
C ILE A 100 1.52 -1.15 1.61
N ALA A 101 2.10 -2.21 1.05
CA ALA A 101 3.15 -3.00 1.69
C ALA A 101 4.44 -2.20 1.92
N ASP A 102 4.83 -1.39 0.93
CA ASP A 102 6.07 -0.60 0.94
C ASP A 102 5.92 0.76 1.63
N ALA A 103 4.73 1.07 2.16
CA ALA A 103 4.44 2.34 2.78
C ALA A 103 5.27 2.59 4.05
N ASP A 104 5.68 3.83 4.27
CA ASP A 104 6.30 4.24 5.52
C ASP A 104 5.22 4.35 6.62
N LEU A 105 5.52 3.79 7.80
CA LEU A 105 4.60 3.80 8.93
C LEU A 105 4.89 4.98 9.87
N PHE A 106 3.89 5.84 10.09
CA PHE A 106 3.95 6.95 11.05
C PHE A 106 2.77 6.83 12.01
N GLU A 107 3.04 6.64 13.30
CA GLU A 107 2.00 6.52 14.34
C GLU A 107 0.90 5.50 14.00
N GLY A 108 1.29 4.37 13.37
CA GLY A 108 0.36 3.30 12.97
C GLY A 108 -0.41 3.57 11.66
N ILE A 109 -0.12 4.66 10.96
CA ILE A 109 -0.74 5.03 9.68
C ILE A 109 0.26 4.86 8.56
N ARG A 110 -0.16 4.20 7.47
CA ARG A 110 0.64 4.00 6.27
C ARG A 110 0.64 5.23 5.38
N PHE A 111 1.81 5.72 5.03
CA PHE A 111 2.02 6.81 4.09
C PHE A 111 2.88 6.37 2.92
N ALA A 112 2.49 6.72 1.71
CA ALA A 112 3.27 6.43 0.52
C ALA A 112 4.70 6.99 0.66
N ARG A 113 5.65 6.26 0.10
CA ARG A 113 7.06 6.66 0.07
C ARG A 113 7.22 7.97 -0.70
N LEU A 114 8.23 8.75 -0.34
CA LEU A 114 8.47 10.03 -1.01
C LEU A 114 8.82 9.88 -2.49
N ASP A 115 9.39 8.74 -2.91
CA ASP A 115 9.72 8.49 -4.32
C ASP A 115 8.45 8.35 -5.17
N GLU A 116 7.44 7.64 -4.68
CA GLU A 116 6.10 7.55 -5.27
C GLU A 116 5.45 8.94 -5.38
N VAL A 117 5.54 9.73 -4.31
CA VAL A 117 5.01 11.10 -4.28
C VAL A 117 5.75 12.00 -5.28
N ARG A 118 7.08 11.86 -5.42
CA ARG A 118 7.86 12.61 -6.43
C ARG A 118 7.43 12.23 -7.84
N ALA A 119 7.33 10.93 -8.14
CA ALA A 119 6.92 10.44 -9.45
C ALA A 119 5.53 10.98 -9.83
N TYR A 120 4.58 10.88 -8.89
CA TYR A 120 3.23 11.41 -9.04
C TYR A 120 3.17 12.90 -9.33
N LYS A 121 3.87 13.70 -8.52
CA LYS A 121 3.85 15.16 -8.65
C LYS A 121 4.53 15.64 -9.93
N ARG A 122 5.58 14.94 -10.40
CA ARG A 122 6.19 15.21 -11.70
C ARG A 122 5.24 14.96 -12.86
N HIS A 123 4.46 13.89 -12.80
CA HIS A 123 3.48 13.58 -13.83
C HIS A 123 2.36 14.63 -13.91
N LEU A 124 1.84 15.10 -12.76
CA LEU A 124 0.76 16.08 -12.76
C LEU A 124 1.18 17.51 -13.10
N GLY A 125 2.39 17.93 -12.72
CA GLY A 125 2.95 19.21 -13.12
C GLY A 125 2.12 20.45 -12.74
N ARG A 126 1.25 20.39 -11.73
CA ARG A 126 0.45 21.55 -11.31
C ARG A 126 1.32 22.55 -10.55
N ALA A 127 0.89 23.81 -10.45
CA ALA A 127 1.61 24.84 -9.69
C ALA A 127 1.94 24.40 -8.25
N LYS A 128 1.00 23.74 -7.55
CA LYS A 128 1.23 23.18 -6.21
C LYS A 128 2.27 22.06 -6.21
N ASP A 129 2.29 21.22 -7.24
CA ASP A 129 3.22 20.09 -7.33
C ASP A 129 4.66 20.57 -7.54
N HIS A 130 4.88 21.65 -8.29
CA HIS A 130 6.21 22.26 -8.41
C HIS A 130 6.75 22.78 -7.07
N ALA A 131 5.89 23.38 -6.22
CA ALA A 131 6.28 23.81 -4.88
C ALA A 131 6.68 22.61 -4.01
N ASP A 132 5.88 21.55 -4.06
CA ASP A 132 6.14 20.31 -3.30
C ASP A 132 7.42 19.61 -3.78
N LEU A 133 7.68 19.56 -5.08
CA LEU A 133 8.91 19.00 -5.63
C LEU A 133 10.15 19.77 -5.18
N ARG A 134 10.08 21.11 -5.03
CA ARG A 134 11.17 21.91 -4.45
C ARG A 134 11.42 21.57 -2.98
N LEU A 135 10.37 21.32 -2.19
CA LEU A 135 10.52 20.87 -0.79
C LEU A 135 11.18 19.49 -0.73
N LEU A 136 10.76 18.58 -1.61
CA LEU A 136 11.30 17.22 -1.69
C LEU A 136 12.76 17.20 -2.18
N ALA A 137 13.15 18.08 -3.09
CA ALA A 137 14.52 18.18 -3.60
C ALA A 137 15.53 18.59 -2.51
N ARG A 138 15.11 19.37 -1.51
CA ARG A 138 15.96 19.77 -0.37
C ARG A 138 16.26 18.62 0.60
N ARG A 139 15.65 17.45 0.40
CA ARG A 139 15.93 16.23 1.16
C ARG A 139 16.63 15.23 0.25
N SER A 140 17.80 14.76 0.69
CA SER A 140 18.46 13.60 0.08
C SER A 140 17.49 12.42 0.06
N PRO A 141 17.38 11.68 -1.05
CA PRO A 141 16.68 10.40 -1.04
C PRO A 141 17.30 9.54 0.07
N ARG A 142 16.46 9.01 0.97
CA ARG A 142 16.89 7.82 1.69
C ARG A 142 17.01 6.73 0.62
N PRO A 143 18.11 5.97 0.52
CA PRO A 143 18.10 4.79 -0.32
C PRO A 143 16.87 3.97 0.11
N GLY A 144 15.97 3.73 -0.82
CA GLY A 144 14.86 2.81 -0.56
C GLY A 144 15.40 1.45 -0.14
N PRO A 145 14.60 0.57 0.48
CA PRO A 145 14.91 -0.84 0.36
C PRO A 145 15.13 -1.12 -1.12
N GLY A 146 16.35 -1.52 -1.48
CA GLY A 146 16.63 -2.02 -2.82
C GLY A 146 15.72 -3.22 -3.10
N PRO A 147 15.58 -3.67 -4.36
CA PRO A 147 14.96 -4.96 -4.64
C PRO A 147 15.64 -5.99 -3.72
N GLY A 148 14.83 -6.67 -2.90
CA GLY A 148 15.25 -7.33 -1.67
C GLY A 148 16.63 -7.96 -1.75
N ALA A 149 17.54 -7.49 -0.89
CA ALA A 149 18.68 -8.32 -0.53
C ALA A 149 18.11 -9.64 0.01
N PRO A 150 18.57 -10.80 -0.51
CA PRO A 150 18.10 -12.08 -0.01
C PRO A 150 18.36 -12.16 1.49
N ALA A 151 17.36 -12.64 2.24
CA ALA A 151 17.51 -12.93 3.66
C ALA A 151 18.78 -13.77 3.89
N PRO A 152 19.60 -13.49 4.91
CA PRO A 152 20.73 -14.35 5.22
C PRO A 152 20.22 -15.71 5.69
N GLY A 153 20.49 -16.74 4.88
CA GLY A 153 20.62 -18.13 5.32
C GLY A 153 19.38 -18.78 5.92
N GLY A 154 18.35 -19.02 5.09
CA GLY A 154 17.45 -20.15 5.32
C GLY A 154 18.04 -21.37 4.61
N ALA A 155 18.53 -22.35 5.38
CA ALA A 155 19.06 -23.60 4.85
C ALA A 155 18.10 -24.22 3.81
N ALA A 156 18.65 -24.66 2.69
CA ALA A 156 17.92 -25.43 1.70
C ALA A 156 17.31 -26.68 2.38
N PRO A 157 16.05 -27.05 2.08
CA PRO A 157 15.54 -28.35 2.49
C PRO A 157 16.42 -29.44 1.85
N PRO A 158 16.64 -30.58 2.52
CA PRO A 158 17.45 -31.65 1.96
C PRO A 158 16.81 -32.16 0.67
N VAL A 159 17.61 -32.25 -0.37
CA VAL A 159 17.28 -32.93 -1.62
C VAL A 159 16.98 -34.38 -1.25
N LEU A 160 15.70 -34.80 -1.36
CA LEU A 160 15.35 -36.21 -1.35
C LEU A 160 16.00 -36.84 -2.59
N GLY A 161 16.91 -37.78 -2.37
CA GLY A 161 17.42 -38.64 -3.43
C GLY A 161 16.30 -39.47 -4.07
N PRO A 162 16.52 -40.01 -5.28
CA PRO A 162 15.52 -40.80 -5.97
C PRO A 162 15.17 -42.06 -5.17
N LEU A 163 13.87 -42.40 -5.19
CA LEU A 163 13.33 -43.64 -4.63
C LEU A 163 13.95 -44.85 -5.35
N PRO A 164 14.29 -45.94 -4.63
CA PRO A 164 14.77 -47.15 -5.27
C PRO A 164 13.65 -47.81 -6.09
N GLU A 165 14.01 -48.19 -7.32
CA GLU A 165 13.19 -48.99 -8.22
C GLU A 165 13.08 -50.43 -7.70
N GLY A 166 11.86 -50.97 -7.73
CA GLY A 166 11.60 -52.39 -7.91
C GLY A 166 11.69 -53.30 -6.67
N GLU A 167 10.53 -53.70 -6.15
CA GLU A 167 10.37 -55.06 -5.64
C GLU A 167 9.01 -55.61 -6.11
N GLU A 168 9.07 -56.56 -7.04
CA GLU A 168 7.94 -57.39 -7.46
C GLU A 168 7.44 -58.18 -6.25
N VAL A 169 6.17 -57.98 -5.87
CA VAL A 169 5.49 -58.91 -4.96
C VAL A 169 4.63 -59.86 -5.80
N MET A 170 5.21 -61.04 -5.98
CA MET A 170 4.68 -62.24 -6.60
C MET A 170 3.46 -62.75 -5.81
N THR A 171 2.25 -62.55 -6.36
CA THR A 171 1.01 -63.09 -5.80
C THR A 171 0.99 -64.61 -5.91
N HIS A 172 1.30 -65.32 -4.81
CA HIS A 172 0.96 -66.73 -4.67
C HIS A 172 -0.50 -66.85 -4.25
N VAL A 173 -1.34 -67.26 -5.20
CA VAL A 173 -2.67 -67.81 -4.92
C VAL A 173 -2.49 -69.26 -4.47
N VAL A 174 -2.76 -69.55 -3.20
CA VAL A 174 -2.91 -70.91 -2.70
C VAL A 174 -4.38 -71.13 -2.38
N ALA A 175 -4.98 -72.08 -3.11
CA ALA A 175 -6.29 -72.64 -2.85
C ALA A 175 -6.27 -73.51 -1.58
N GLY A 176 -7.35 -73.50 -0.79
CA GLY A 176 -7.52 -74.48 0.28
C GLY A 176 -8.63 -74.16 1.29
N CYS A 177 -9.82 -74.70 1.00
CA CYS A 177 -10.86 -75.24 1.88
C CYS A 177 -10.88 -74.88 3.38
N HIS A 178 -12.02 -74.39 3.86
CA HIS A 178 -12.88 -75.09 4.84
C HIS A 178 -14.29 -74.49 4.86
#